data_AF-A0AAN8UK10-F1
#
_entry.id   AF-A0AAN8UK10-F1
#
_cell.length_a   1.000
_cell.length_b   1.000
_cell.length_c   1.000
_cell.angle_alpha   90.00
_cell.angle_beta   90.00
_cell.angle_gamma   90.00
#
_symmetry.space_group_name_H-M   'P 1'
#
loop_
_entity.id
_entity.type
_entity.pdbx_description
1 polymer ?
#
loop_
_entity_poly.entity_id
_entity_poly.type
_entity_poly.pdbx_seq_one_letter_code
_entity_poly.pdbx_strand_id
1 'polypeptide(L)'
;MAEPYCVGLFVRIRASVLGPRFSWPYRRGGAWAPGRIWKILPNGCLVVRFPGRLAIGEENRSYFADPAEADKYQHLEDFHRVVRPLLIALGLFTAIKLGLFAGKKLGRSNSRGSRRKTILK
;
A
#
# COMPACT_ATOMS: atom_id res chain seq x y z
N MET A 1 -17.85 5.84 17.25
CA MET A 1 -16.92 5.44 18.33
C MET A 1 -15.52 5.81 17.89
N ALA A 2 -14.80 6.65 18.64
CA ALA A 2 -13.41 6.96 18.33
C ALA A 2 -12.59 5.68 18.56
N GLU A 3 -11.88 5.21 17.54
CA GLU A 3 -11.04 4.04 17.72
C GLU A 3 -9.90 4.36 18.72
N PRO A 4 -9.61 3.46 19.67
CA PRO A 4 -8.56 3.71 20.64
C PRO A 4 -7.20 3.83 19.95
N TYR A 5 -6.36 4.76 20.43
CA TYR A 5 -4.95 4.78 20.07
C TYR A 5 -4.23 3.68 20.85
N CYS A 6 -3.38 2.93 20.16
CA CYS A 6 -2.54 1.89 20.75
C CYS A 6 -1.06 2.25 20.60
N VAL A 7 -0.24 1.82 21.57
CA VAL A 7 1.21 1.95 21.48
C VAL A 7 1.72 1.19 20.25
N GLY A 8 2.64 1.79 19.50
CA GLY A 8 3.22 1.22 18.30
C GLY A 8 2.54 1.62 16.99
N LEU A 9 1.34 2.23 17.03
CA LEU A 9 0.70 2.81 15.84
C LEU A 9 1.48 4.02 15.33
N PHE A 10 1.35 4.30 14.03
CA PHE A 10 1.84 5.53 13.44
C PHE A 10 0.72 6.58 13.42
N VAL A 11 1.09 7.81 13.74
CA VAL A 11 0.21 8.98 13.72
C VAL A 11 0.87 10.09 12.92
N ARG A 12 0.04 10.91 12.30
CA ARG A 12 0.47 12.08 11.56
C ARG A 12 -0.44 13.24 11.92
N ILE A 13 0.14 14.42 12.07
CA ILE A 13 -0.65 15.64 12.24
C ILE A 13 -1.44 15.91 10.95
N ARG A 14 -2.71 16.27 11.13
CA ARG A 14 -3.60 16.64 10.03
C ARG A 14 -2.99 17.73 9.17
N ALA A 15 -3.16 17.61 7.85
CA ALA A 15 -2.69 18.64 6.92
C ALA A 15 -3.42 19.98 7.09
N SER A 16 -4.63 19.97 7.67
CA SER A 16 -5.41 21.16 7.98
C SER A 16 -4.89 21.93 9.19
N VAL A 17 -4.01 21.32 10.00
CA VAL A 17 -3.41 21.97 11.18
C VAL A 17 -2.13 22.65 10.73
N LEU A 18 -2.21 23.98 10.57
CA LEU A 18 -1.09 24.83 10.16
C LEU A 18 -0.09 25.07 11.30
N GLY A 19 -0.56 24.99 12.55
CA GLY A 19 0.24 25.20 13.76
C GLY A 19 -0.13 24.17 14.82
N PRO A 20 0.58 23.04 14.92
CA PRO A 20 0.33 22.06 15.97
C PRO A 20 0.69 22.64 17.34
N ARG A 21 -0.06 22.26 18.38
CA ARG A 21 0.21 22.73 19.76
C ARG A 21 1.60 22.35 20.26
N PHE A 22 2.12 21.23 19.77
CA PHE A 22 3.45 20.75 20.10
C PHE A 22 4.38 20.84 18.89
N SER A 23 5.67 21.05 19.15
CA SER A 23 6.67 21.06 18.08
C SER A 23 6.62 19.73 17.33
N TRP A 24 6.42 19.80 16.02
CA TRP A 24 6.34 18.60 15.18
C TRP A 24 7.32 18.70 14.01
N PRO A 25 8.05 17.63 13.71
CA PRO A 25 8.98 17.65 12.60
C PRO A 25 8.29 17.76 11.23
N TYR A 26 8.69 18.74 10.42
CA TYR A 26 8.27 18.88 9.02
C TYR A 26 9.08 17.99 8.08
N ARG A 27 8.47 17.27 7.13
CA ARG A 27 9.21 16.55 6.07
C ARG A 27 9.58 17.49 4.92
N ARG A 28 10.64 17.11 4.20
CA ARG A 28 11.07 17.73 2.94
C ARG A 28 10.01 17.41 1.88
N GLY A 29 8.99 18.26 1.76
CA GLY A 29 7.83 18.00 0.88
C GLY A 29 6.49 18.54 1.38
N GLY A 30 6.46 19.52 2.27
CA GLY A 30 5.19 20.21 2.58
C GLY A 30 4.31 19.52 3.62
N ALA A 31 4.64 18.31 4.08
CA ALA A 31 3.81 17.53 5.00
C ALA A 31 4.50 17.26 6.35
N TRP A 32 3.70 17.21 7.42
CA TRP A 32 4.14 16.74 8.73
C TRP A 32 4.66 15.30 8.67
N ALA A 33 5.75 15.01 9.36
CA ALA A 33 6.28 13.65 9.42
C ALA A 33 5.31 12.70 10.16
N PRO A 34 5.11 11.45 9.72
CA PRO A 34 4.46 10.45 10.54
C PRO A 34 5.43 10.00 11.64
N GLY A 35 4.92 9.86 12.85
CA GLY A 35 5.66 9.38 14.01
C GLY A 35 4.98 8.18 14.64
N ARG A 36 5.73 7.36 15.37
CA ARG A 36 5.24 6.15 16.04
C ARG A 36 4.91 6.45 17.50
N ILE A 37 3.71 6.08 17.97
CA ILE A 37 3.30 6.19 19.36
C ILE A 37 4.22 5.30 20.21
N TRP A 38 4.96 5.92 21.13
CA TRP A 38 5.83 5.27 22.09
C TRP A 38 5.10 5.02 23.43
N LYS A 39 4.33 6.00 23.90
CA LYS A 39 3.58 5.90 25.16
C LYS A 39 2.33 6.77 25.09
N ILE A 40 1.29 6.36 25.80
CA ILE A 40 0.08 7.15 26.01
C ILE A 40 0.12 7.61 27.47
N LEU A 41 -0.01 8.92 27.67
CA LEU A 41 -0.05 9.50 29.00
C LEU A 41 -1.45 9.38 29.61
N PRO A 42 -1.58 9.37 30.95
CA PRO A 42 -2.88 9.29 31.62
C PRO A 42 -3.78 10.51 31.34
N ASN A 43 -3.22 11.62 30.85
CA ASN A 43 -3.98 12.80 30.41
C ASN A 43 -4.52 12.68 28.96
N GLY A 44 -4.24 11.57 28.27
CA GLY A 44 -4.66 11.36 26.87
C GLY A 44 -3.68 11.88 25.82
N CYS A 45 -2.60 12.57 26.21
CA CYS A 45 -1.56 12.99 25.27
C CYS A 45 -0.74 11.79 24.75
N LEU A 46 -0.40 11.84 23.48
CA LEU A 46 0.38 10.81 22.81
C LEU A 46 1.86 11.21 22.81
N VAL A 47 2.72 10.32 23.28
CA VAL A 47 4.18 10.47 23.14
C VAL A 47 4.61 9.75 21.88
N VAL A 48 5.22 10.47 20.97
CA VAL A 48 5.54 9.99 19.62
C VAL A 48 7.04 10.10 19.35
N ARG A 49 7.60 9.07 18.73
CA ARG A 49 8.99 8.99 18.28
C ARG A 49 9.08 8.82 16.77
N PHE A 50 10.09 9.37 16.15
CA PHE A 50 10.27 9.32 14.69
C PHE A 50 11.40 8.35 14.33
N PRO A 51 11.11 7.06 14.08
CA PRO A 51 12.13 6.11 13.64
C PRO A 51 12.65 6.56 12.27
N GLY A 52 13.94 6.86 12.16
CA GLY A 52 14.58 7.33 10.93
C GLY A 52 15.02 8.79 10.94
N ARG A 53 14.67 9.57 11.98
CA ARG A 53 15.40 10.82 12.28
C ARG A 53 16.44 10.53 13.35
N LEU A 54 17.60 10.05 12.89
CA LEU A 54 18.81 10.06 13.70
C LEU A 54 19.22 11.54 13.82
N ALA A 55 18.78 12.21 14.88
CA ALA A 55 19.45 13.44 15.26
C ALA A 55 20.88 13.04 15.62
N ILE A 56 21.87 13.62 14.93
CA ILE A 56 23.26 13.51 15.34
C ILE A 56 23.36 14.21 16.69
N GLY A 57 23.48 13.41 17.76
CA GLY A 57 23.35 13.85 19.15
C GLY A 57 22.19 13.14 19.84
N GLU A 58 22.50 12.39 20.90
CA GLU A 58 21.65 11.51 21.71
C GLU A 58 20.42 12.15 22.40
N GLU A 59 19.88 13.26 21.89
CA GLU A 59 18.57 13.71 22.35
C GLU A 59 17.50 12.82 21.72
N ASN A 60 17.03 11.87 22.52
CA ASN A 60 15.86 11.04 22.30
C ASN A 60 14.61 11.93 22.30
N ARG A 61 14.45 12.80 21.28
CA ARG A 61 13.37 13.79 21.18
C ARG A 61 12.04 13.07 21.05
N SER A 62 11.42 12.81 22.19
CA SER A 62 10.02 12.44 22.29
C SER A 62 9.19 13.69 22.06
N TYR A 63 8.32 13.64 21.06
CA TYR A 63 7.39 14.71 20.76
C TYR A 63 6.02 14.36 21.32
N PHE A 64 5.26 15.37 21.69
CA PHE A 64 3.88 15.18 22.15
C PHE A 64 2.93 15.43 20.99
N ALA A 65 1.82 14.70 20.96
CA ALA A 65 0.71 14.94 20.07
C ALA A 65 -0.59 14.97 20.88
N ASP A 66 -1.43 15.93 20.54
CA ASP A 66 -2.82 15.97 20.99
C ASP A 66 -3.63 14.99 20.13
N PRO A 67 -4.38 14.03 20.71
CA PRO A 67 -5.25 13.15 19.95
C PRO A 67 -6.29 13.90 19.11
N ALA A 68 -6.64 15.15 19.43
CA ALA A 68 -7.57 15.95 18.63
C ALA A 68 -6.99 16.43 17.28
N GLU A 69 -5.66 16.60 17.20
CA GLU A 69 -4.96 17.12 16.01
C GLU A 69 -4.31 16.02 15.15
N ALA A 70 -4.16 14.83 15.72
CA ALA A 70 -3.43 13.72 15.14
C ALA A 70 -4.37 12.65 14.56
N ASP A 71 -4.20 12.36 13.27
CA ASP A 71 -4.86 11.24 12.61
C ASP A 71 -3.98 9.99 12.64
N LYS A 72 -4.63 8.82 12.69
CA LYS A 72 -3.98 7.52 12.55
C LYS A 72 -3.42 7.40 11.14
N TYR A 73 -2.11 7.24 11.04
CA TYR A 73 -1.42 7.02 9.79
C TYR A 73 -1.24 5.52 9.57
N GLN A 74 -2.26 4.88 9.03
CA GLN A 74 -2.29 3.44 8.82
C GLN A 74 -1.52 3.08 7.53
N HIS A 75 -0.18 3.02 7.60
CA HIS A 75 0.66 2.62 6.45
C HIS A 75 0.35 1.20 5.89
N LEU A 76 -0.43 0.40 6.63
CA LEU A 76 -0.86 -0.94 6.23
C LEU A 76 -2.15 -0.97 5.37
N GLU A 77 -2.97 0.08 5.38
CA GLU A 77 -4.22 0.08 4.59
C GLU A 77 -3.97 0.17 3.08
N ASP A 78 -2.90 0.86 2.67
CA ASP A 78 -2.54 0.96 1.25
C ASP A 78 -2.08 -0.38 0.67
N PHE A 79 -1.47 -1.25 1.48
CA PHE A 79 -1.08 -2.59 1.04
C PHE A 79 -2.31 -3.44 0.73
N HIS A 80 -3.34 -3.40 1.57
CA HIS A 80 -4.60 -4.10 1.27
C HIS A 80 -5.29 -3.57 0.00
N ARG A 81 -5.06 -2.30 -0.34
CA ARG A 81 -5.61 -1.65 -1.52
C ARG A 81 -4.86 -2.03 -2.82
N VAL A 82 -3.56 -2.31 -2.76
CA VAL A 82 -2.73 -2.71 -3.92
C VAL A 82 -2.70 -4.23 -4.13
N VAL A 83 -2.71 -5.01 -3.05
CA VAL A 83 -2.62 -6.48 -3.12
C VAL A 83 -3.85 -7.09 -3.80
N ARG A 84 -5.04 -6.55 -3.57
CA ARG A 84 -6.28 -7.04 -4.18
C ARG A 84 -6.28 -6.96 -5.72
N PRO A 85 -6.05 -5.79 -6.35
CA PRO A 85 -6.01 -5.71 -7.81
C PRO A 85 -4.83 -6.46 -8.41
N LEU A 86 -3.69 -6.56 -7.70
CA LEU A 86 -2.53 -7.33 -8.18
C LEU A 86 -2.85 -8.83 -8.28
N LEU A 87 -3.49 -9.41 -7.26
CA LEU A 87 -3.89 -10.82 -7.29
C LEU A 87 -4.92 -11.11 -8.39
N ILE A 88 -5.85 -10.18 -8.63
CA ILE A 88 -6.83 -10.29 -9.72
C ILE A 88 -6.14 -10.26 -11.08
N ALA A 89 -5.20 -9.33 -11.29
CA ALA A 89 -4.44 -9.24 -12.54
C ALA A 89 -3.59 -10.50 -12.78
N LEU A 90 -2.94 -11.01 -11.73
CA LEU A 90 -2.14 -12.24 -11.80
C LEU A 90 -2.99 -13.46 -12.14
N GLY A 91 -4.19 -13.58 -11.54
CA GLY A 91 -5.17 -14.62 -11.83
C GLY A 91 -5.70 -14.56 -13.26
N LEU A 92 -6.06 -13.38 -13.75
CA LEU A 92 -6.52 -13.18 -15.13
C LEU A 92 -5.39 -13.48 -16.13
N PHE A 93 -4.16 -13.03 -15.84
CA PHE A 93 -3.00 -13.28 -16.68
C PHE A 93 -2.67 -14.78 -16.79
N THR A 94 -2.74 -15.52 -15.68
CA THR A 94 -2.53 -16.97 -15.68
C THR A 94 -3.65 -17.70 -16.43
N ALA A 95 -4.90 -17.28 -16.28
CA ALA A 95 -6.02 -17.85 -17.05
C ALA A 95 -5.87 -17.61 -18.56
N ILE A 96 -5.47 -16.41 -18.99
CA ILE A 96 -5.22 -16.09 -20.40
C ILE A 96 -4.07 -16.90 -20.97
N LYS A 97 -2.93 -16.98 -20.25
CA LYS A 97 -1.77 -17.78 -20.68
C LYS A 97 -2.16 -19.25 -20.81
N LEU A 98 -2.77 -19.86 -19.79
CA LEU A 98 -3.15 -21.26 -19.81
C LEU A 98 -4.24 -21.54 -20.87
N GLY A 99 -5.22 -20.64 -21.02
CA GLY A 99 -6.25 -20.72 -22.05
C GLY A 99 -5.70 -20.63 -23.48
N LEU A 100 -4.74 -19.73 -23.73
CA LEU A 100 -4.05 -19.62 -25.02
C LEU A 100 -3.16 -20.84 -25.31
N PHE A 101 -2.52 -21.41 -24.28
CA PHE A 101 -1.69 -22.61 -24.43
C PHE A 101 -2.52 -23.88 -24.65
N ALA A 102 -3.70 -24.01 -24.05
CA ALA A 102 -4.62 -25.11 -24.29
C ALA A 102 -5.38 -24.99 -25.64
N GLY A 103 -5.75 -23.76 -26.04
CA GLY A 103 -6.48 -23.49 -27.29
C GLY A 103 -5.65 -23.65 -28.57
N LYS A 104 -4.32 -23.56 -28.50
CA LYS A 104 -3.42 -23.70 -29.66
C LYS A 104 -3.30 -25.11 -30.24
N LYS A 105 -3.83 -26.15 -29.57
CA LYS A 105 -3.82 -27.54 -30.07
C LYS A 105 -5.01 -27.92 -30.98
N LEU A 106 -5.93 -27.01 -31.29
CA LEU A 106 -7.11 -27.32 -32.13
C LEU A 106 -7.13 -26.64 -33.51
N GLY A 107 -5.98 -26.24 -34.05
CA GLY A 107 -5.91 -25.47 -35.30
C GLY A 107 -4.82 -25.93 -36.27
N ARG A 108 -4.70 -27.23 -36.54
CA ARG A 108 -3.80 -27.72 -37.61
C ARG A 108 -4.24 -29.06 -38.19
N SER A 109 -5.31 -29.04 -38.99
CA SER A 109 -5.57 -30.08 -39.99
C SER A 109 -5.14 -29.55 -41.35
N ASN A 110 -3.97 -29.97 -41.80
CA ASN A 110 -3.42 -29.69 -43.11
C ASN A 110 -3.75 -30.89 -44.01
N SER A 111 -4.67 -30.74 -44.97
CA SER A 111 -4.84 -31.71 -46.06
C SER A 111 -4.66 -31.01 -47.41
N ARG A 112 -3.39 -30.81 -47.79
CA ARG A 112 -3.02 -30.69 -49.20
C ARG A 112 -2.86 -32.08 -49.80
N GLY A 113 -3.63 -32.35 -50.85
CA GLY A 113 -3.23 -33.23 -51.94
C GLY A 113 -4.06 -34.50 -52.11
N SER A 114 -4.92 -34.52 -53.13
CA SER A 114 -4.75 -35.47 -54.23
C SER A 114 -5.57 -35.06 -55.45
N ARG A 115 -4.86 -34.72 -56.51
CA ARG A 115 -5.36 -34.49 -57.87
C ARG A 115 -5.72 -35.86 -58.45
N ARG A 116 -6.99 -36.16 -58.74
CA ARG A 116 -7.39 -37.30 -59.59
C ARG A 116 -8.10 -36.79 -60.85
N LYS A 117 -7.45 -37.01 -62.00
CA LYS A 117 -8.02 -36.99 -63.35
C LYS A 117 -8.78 -38.30 -63.57
N THR A 118 -10.03 -38.29 -64.06
CA THR A 118 -10.68 -39.25 -65.02
C THR A 118 -12.16 -38.82 -65.19
N ILE A 119 -12.60 -38.20 -66.30
CA ILE A 119 -13.15 -38.73 -67.58
C ILE A 119 -14.41 -39.63 -67.43
N LEU A 120 -15.40 -39.34 -68.30
CA LEU A 120 -16.58 -40.11 -68.79
C LEU A 120 -17.92 -39.74 -68.11
N LYS A 121 -19.02 -39.46 -68.83
CA LYS A 121 -19.39 -39.66 -70.24
C LYS A 121 -20.52 -38.71 -70.61
#